data_AF-A0A0F9HIB3-F1
#
_entry.id   AF-A0A0F9HIB3-F1
#
_cell.length_a   1.000
_cell.length_b   1.000
_cell.length_c   1.000
_cell.angle_alpha   90.00
_cell.angle_beta   90.00
_cell.angle_gamma   90.00
#
_symmetry.space_group_name_H-M   'P 1'
#
loop_
_entity.id
_entity.type
_entity.pdbx_description
1 polymer ?
#
loop_
_entity_poly.entity_id
_entity_poly.type
_entity_poly.pdbx_seq_one_letter_code
_entity_poly.pdbx_strand_id
1 'polypeptide(L)'
;MSNGSNKTTRRKKRVTGKEKKFAELMVYENMGCIQAARLAFGWPCEPKSASSQKAINLQRTPRVVAYKKDLKIKLDADVAAQKVIIDTSNIEFDSMRQYIYRRLEQIRDDTHASGTSRFKAIAALEKLVDPAADVNLIFMWVDMLWRAAMAHCPCCHKTFPLRFIKNPKLDQFREDVALPKDAPTETLFDRRMTILEKADNRKRPHPGQVIALSAPERNIAGLGAAQSGKSLLLAQFALLGFMIPGVEIWILARVYSAAAREVEYLDKFLNTLFFPYTKHLVTRRWDSKTEELTLESKWGSVLKVKSAKALGSISGQALELALVAEPGWVPDDVFNHLRARMTTRLGRTILLGTPQGFGGILGRFVNMVGRDEKGRARRVPAEERTIAAGCPWNVSLLKYSLNP
;
A
#
# COMPACT_ATOMS: atom_id res chain seq x y z
N MET A 1 71.61 -0.21 10.12
CA MET A 1 71.81 0.73 9.00
C MET A 1 70.83 0.37 7.89
N SER A 2 69.76 1.14 7.72
CA SER A 2 68.74 0.93 6.68
C SER A 2 68.52 2.26 5.95
N ASN A 3 69.04 2.34 4.72
CA ASN A 3 68.93 3.51 3.85
C ASN A 3 67.48 3.68 3.35
N GLY A 4 66.76 4.66 3.89
CA GLY A 4 65.45 5.07 3.42
C GLY A 4 65.54 5.85 2.11
N SER A 5 65.18 5.23 0.99
CA SER A 5 65.06 5.92 -0.31
C SER A 5 63.82 6.84 -0.30
N ASN A 6 64.07 8.15 -0.29
CA ASN A 6 63.04 9.17 -0.29
C ASN A 6 62.43 9.29 -1.70
N LYS A 7 61.40 8.48 -2.01
CA LYS A 7 60.66 8.57 -3.27
C LYS A 7 59.87 9.89 -3.30
N THR A 8 60.43 10.91 -3.95
CA THR A 8 59.72 12.14 -4.30
C THR A 8 58.49 11.81 -5.15
N THR A 9 57.31 11.84 -4.54
CA THR A 9 56.02 11.68 -5.23
C THR A 9 55.85 12.83 -6.22
N ARG A 10 56.01 12.56 -7.52
CA ARG A 10 55.69 13.50 -8.60
C ARG A 10 54.24 13.96 -8.44
N ARG A 11 54.04 15.25 -8.12
CA ARG A 11 52.70 15.87 -8.07
C ARG A 11 51.97 15.59 -9.39
N LYS A 12 50.78 14.98 -9.31
CA LYS A 12 49.91 14.77 -10.47
C LYS A 12 49.59 16.12 -11.10
N LYS A 13 49.90 16.30 -12.40
CA LYS A 13 49.57 17.53 -13.13
C LYS A 13 48.05 17.71 -13.17
N ARG A 14 47.56 18.85 -12.66
CA ARG A 14 46.14 19.24 -12.72
C ARG A 14 45.70 19.49 -14.17
N VAL A 15 44.42 19.27 -14.44
CA VAL A 15 43.80 19.54 -15.75
C VAL A 15 43.76 21.06 -15.97
N THR A 16 44.27 21.51 -17.12
CA THR A 16 44.30 22.95 -17.47
C THR A 16 42.91 23.45 -17.91
N GLY A 17 42.69 24.77 -17.91
CA GLY A 17 41.39 25.34 -18.34
C GLY A 17 40.97 24.93 -19.76
N LYS A 18 41.92 24.89 -20.71
CA LYS A 18 41.64 24.43 -22.08
C LYS A 18 41.34 22.93 -22.14
N GLU A 19 42.01 22.12 -21.33
CA GLU A 19 41.71 20.68 -21.22
C GLU A 19 40.34 20.40 -20.57
N LYS A 20 39.88 21.26 -19.66
CA LYS A 20 38.51 21.18 -19.11
C LYS A 20 37.47 21.46 -20.20
N LYS A 21 37.62 22.58 -20.92
CA LYS A 21 36.74 22.94 -22.04
C LYS A 21 36.71 21.84 -23.12
N PHE A 22 37.86 21.24 -23.40
CA PHE A 22 37.97 20.09 -24.30
C PHE A 22 37.15 18.89 -23.83
N ALA A 23 37.25 18.53 -22.55
CA ALA A 23 36.48 17.42 -21.98
C ALA A 23 34.97 17.71 -21.94
N GLU A 24 34.58 18.95 -21.63
CA GLU A 24 33.19 19.42 -21.60
C GLU A 24 32.53 19.30 -22.98
N LEU A 25 33.17 19.78 -24.04
CA LEU A 25 32.68 19.64 -25.42
C LEU A 25 32.52 18.16 -25.83
N MET A 26 33.39 17.27 -25.37
CA MET A 26 33.25 15.85 -25.67
C MET A 26 32.09 15.17 -24.93
N VAL A 27 31.73 15.65 -23.74
CA VAL A 27 30.74 14.99 -22.88
C VAL A 27 29.36 15.62 -23.06
N TYR A 28 29.25 16.94 -22.95
CA TYR A 28 27.97 17.65 -23.03
C TYR A 28 27.46 17.79 -24.47
N GLU A 29 28.36 18.03 -25.43
CA GLU A 29 28.00 18.23 -26.85
C GLU A 29 28.22 16.97 -27.71
N ASN A 30 28.63 15.85 -27.09
CA ASN A 30 28.93 14.58 -27.77
C ASN A 30 29.91 14.70 -28.96
N MET A 31 30.84 15.65 -28.91
CA MET A 31 31.79 15.90 -30.01
C MET A 31 32.94 14.89 -30.06
N GLY A 32 33.42 14.59 -31.26
CA GLY A 32 34.68 13.86 -31.47
C GLY A 32 35.90 14.66 -30.97
N CYS A 33 36.97 13.96 -30.58
CA CYS A 33 38.15 14.60 -29.99
C CYS A 33 38.85 15.60 -30.92
N ILE A 34 38.80 15.38 -32.24
CA ILE A 34 39.38 16.33 -33.20
C ILE A 34 38.59 17.65 -33.22
N GLN A 35 37.27 17.59 -33.24
CA GLN A 35 36.40 18.77 -33.25
C GLN A 35 36.46 19.53 -31.92
N ALA A 36 36.44 18.80 -30.80
CA ALA A 36 36.63 19.40 -29.48
C ALA A 36 37.99 20.09 -29.37
N ALA A 37 39.06 19.55 -29.96
CA ALA A 37 40.39 20.16 -29.93
C ALA A 37 40.47 21.45 -30.75
N ARG A 38 39.83 21.50 -31.91
CA ARG A 38 39.70 22.71 -32.74
C ARG A 38 39.08 23.85 -31.93
N LEU A 39 37.97 23.59 -31.26
CA LEU A 39 37.24 24.61 -30.48
C LEU A 39 37.93 24.99 -29.17
N ALA A 40 38.52 24.02 -28.46
CA ALA A 40 39.13 24.27 -27.16
C ALA A 40 40.55 24.87 -27.25
N PHE A 41 41.32 24.49 -28.27
CA PHE A 41 42.73 24.86 -28.41
C PHE A 41 43.07 25.68 -29.65
N GLY A 42 42.17 25.75 -30.65
CA GLY A 42 42.46 26.39 -31.94
C GLY A 42 43.41 25.57 -32.82
N TRP A 43 43.50 24.25 -32.61
CA TRP A 43 44.37 23.39 -33.41
C TRP A 43 43.73 23.08 -34.78
N PRO A 44 44.48 23.11 -35.90
CA PRO A 44 43.92 22.83 -37.22
C PRO A 44 43.43 21.38 -37.35
N CYS A 45 44.13 20.42 -36.71
CA CYS A 45 43.79 19.00 -36.64
C CYS A 45 43.42 18.39 -37.99
N GLU A 46 44.23 18.61 -39.02
CA GLU A 46 44.10 17.93 -40.31
C GLU A 46 44.27 16.40 -40.14
N PRO A 47 43.63 15.57 -40.99
CA PRO A 47 43.76 14.12 -40.93
C PRO A 47 45.24 13.69 -40.94
N LYS A 48 45.63 12.81 -40.00
CA LYS A 48 47.01 12.32 -39.82
C LYS A 48 48.07 13.39 -39.49
N SER A 49 47.71 14.66 -39.29
CA SER A 49 48.65 15.69 -38.83
C SER A 49 49.14 15.45 -37.39
N ALA A 50 50.30 16.01 -37.04
CA ALA A 50 50.80 15.98 -35.67
C ALA A 50 49.78 16.58 -34.66
N SER A 51 49.02 17.59 -35.08
CA SER A 51 48.00 18.23 -34.25
C SER A 51 46.77 17.35 -33.99
N SER A 52 46.35 16.50 -34.96
CA SER A 52 45.28 15.53 -34.73
C SER A 52 45.75 14.38 -33.84
N GLN A 53 46.98 13.88 -34.04
CA GLN A 53 47.57 12.88 -33.14
C GLN A 53 47.70 13.40 -31.70
N LYS A 54 48.02 14.68 -31.53
CA LYS A 54 48.08 15.34 -30.22
C LYS A 54 46.71 15.38 -29.53
N ALA A 55 45.63 15.62 -30.26
CA ALA A 55 44.26 15.58 -29.71
C ALA A 55 43.85 14.18 -29.27
N ILE A 56 44.19 13.15 -30.07
CA ILE A 56 43.94 11.74 -29.73
C ILE A 56 44.71 11.35 -28.47
N ASN A 57 45.99 11.72 -28.38
CA ASN A 57 46.82 11.44 -27.22
C ASN A 57 46.31 12.19 -25.97
N LEU A 58 45.82 13.42 -26.14
CA LEU A 58 45.26 14.21 -25.04
C LEU A 58 44.00 13.55 -24.45
N GLN A 59 43.09 13.08 -25.31
CA GLN A 59 41.90 12.33 -24.89
C GLN A 59 42.25 11.10 -24.04
N ARG A 60 43.35 10.42 -24.36
CA ARG A 60 43.82 9.22 -23.67
C ARG A 60 44.62 9.53 -22.40
N THR A 61 44.94 10.80 -22.16
CA THR A 61 45.76 11.17 -21.00
C THR A 61 44.96 10.91 -19.71
N PRO A 62 45.52 10.18 -18.71
CA PRO A 62 44.76 9.75 -17.53
C PRO A 62 44.00 10.86 -16.79
N ARG A 63 44.58 12.07 -16.73
CA ARG A 63 43.92 13.23 -16.07
C ARG A 63 42.65 13.69 -16.79
N VAL A 64 42.64 13.65 -18.12
CA VAL A 64 41.49 14.04 -18.94
C VAL A 64 40.43 12.95 -18.90
N VAL A 65 40.86 11.67 -18.93
CA VAL A 65 39.95 10.51 -18.80
C VAL A 65 39.20 10.54 -17.46
N ALA A 66 39.91 10.79 -16.36
CA ALA A 66 39.29 10.92 -15.04
C ALA A 66 38.25 12.05 -15.01
N TYR A 67 38.61 13.25 -15.49
CA TYR A 67 37.68 14.40 -15.52
C TYR A 67 36.46 14.15 -16.40
N LYS A 68 36.61 13.49 -17.57
CA LYS A 68 35.49 13.10 -18.42
C LYS A 68 34.54 12.12 -17.71
N LYS A 69 35.07 11.17 -16.94
CA LYS A 69 34.26 10.23 -16.16
C LYS A 69 33.40 10.98 -15.14
N ASP A 70 33.99 11.95 -14.45
CA ASP A 70 33.28 12.78 -13.46
C ASP A 70 32.17 13.62 -14.14
N LEU A 71 32.45 14.21 -15.30
CA LEU A 71 31.45 14.95 -16.07
C LEU A 71 30.31 14.05 -16.56
N LYS A 72 30.61 12.81 -16.98
CA LYS A 72 29.59 11.87 -17.43
C LYS A 72 28.66 11.46 -16.30
N ILE A 73 29.19 11.20 -15.10
CA ILE A 73 28.38 10.91 -13.91
C ILE A 73 27.43 12.07 -13.59
N LYS A 74 27.90 13.32 -13.73
CA LYS A 74 27.06 14.51 -13.53
C LYS A 74 25.95 14.61 -14.59
N LEU A 75 26.31 14.43 -15.86
CA LEU A 75 25.34 14.49 -16.97
C LEU A 75 24.27 13.40 -16.84
N ASP A 76 24.66 12.17 -16.53
CA ASP A 76 23.71 11.06 -16.35
C ASP A 76 22.75 11.33 -15.18
N ALA A 77 23.24 11.95 -14.10
CA ALA A 77 22.40 12.38 -12.97
C ALA A 77 21.42 13.49 -13.36
N ASP A 78 21.85 14.47 -14.17
CA ASP A 78 20.99 15.56 -14.64
C ASP A 78 19.93 15.08 -15.64
N VAL A 79 20.28 14.15 -16.55
CA VAL A 79 19.33 13.53 -17.48
C VAL A 79 18.30 12.69 -16.73
N ALA A 80 18.72 11.91 -15.73
CA ALA A 80 17.78 11.16 -14.88
C ALA A 80 16.82 12.10 -14.13
N ALA A 81 17.34 13.23 -13.63
CA ALA A 81 16.53 14.29 -13.03
C ALA A 81 15.53 14.93 -14.00
N GLN A 82 15.94 15.23 -15.24
CA GLN A 82 15.07 15.83 -16.25
C GLN A 82 13.99 14.87 -16.75
N LYS A 83 14.28 13.56 -16.86
CA LYS A 83 13.26 12.56 -17.23
C LYS A 83 12.07 12.54 -16.27
N VAL A 84 12.31 12.76 -14.97
CA VAL A 84 11.24 12.90 -13.96
C VAL A 84 10.34 14.11 -14.24
N ILE A 85 10.86 15.14 -14.92
CA ILE A 85 10.17 16.39 -15.24
C ILE A 85 9.52 16.37 -16.64
N ILE A 86 9.92 15.47 -17.55
CA ILE A 86 9.43 15.46 -18.94
C ILE A 86 8.26 14.48 -19.16
N ASP A 87 8.10 13.44 -18.33
CA ASP A 87 6.99 12.47 -18.42
C ASP A 87 5.61 13.04 -17.96
N THR A 88 5.37 14.33 -18.16
CA THR A 88 4.42 15.12 -17.39
C THR A 88 3.15 15.45 -18.13
N SER A 89 2.18 14.54 -18.01
CA SER A 89 0.77 14.94 -17.90
C SER A 89 0.27 14.97 -16.45
N ASN A 90 1.07 14.55 -15.46
CA ASN A 90 0.77 14.69 -14.03
C ASN A 90 2.06 14.63 -13.19
N ILE A 91 2.72 15.76 -12.91
CA ILE A 91 3.75 15.77 -11.85
C ILE A 91 3.00 15.67 -10.52
N GLU A 92 2.97 14.46 -9.95
CA GLU A 92 2.51 14.28 -8.58
C GLU A 92 3.42 15.09 -7.63
N PHE A 93 2.79 15.88 -6.75
CA PHE A 93 3.46 16.79 -5.82
C PHE A 93 4.59 16.10 -5.02
N ASP A 94 4.42 14.81 -4.72
CA ASP A 94 5.42 14.01 -4.02
C ASP A 94 6.68 13.72 -4.83
N SER A 95 6.56 13.51 -6.14
CA SER A 95 7.72 13.37 -7.04
C SER A 95 8.54 14.65 -7.09
N MET A 96 7.86 15.81 -7.08
CA MET A 96 8.50 17.11 -6.98
C MET A 96 9.16 17.33 -5.61
N ARG A 97 8.50 16.91 -4.52
CA ARG A 97 9.04 16.98 -3.17
C ARG A 97 10.29 16.11 -3.00
N GLN A 98 10.28 14.87 -3.50
CA GLN A 98 11.44 13.98 -3.49
C GLN A 98 12.60 14.53 -4.34
N TYR A 99 12.28 15.11 -5.50
CA TYR A 99 13.27 15.77 -6.35
C TYR A 99 13.95 16.94 -5.63
N ILE A 100 13.16 17.83 -5.01
CA ILE A 100 13.64 18.97 -4.24
C ILE A 100 14.51 18.48 -3.07
N TYR A 101 14.07 17.45 -2.34
CA TYR A 101 14.82 16.87 -1.23
C TYR A 101 16.20 16.35 -1.69
N ARG A 102 16.25 15.53 -2.74
CA ARG A 102 17.52 14.99 -3.28
C ARG A 102 18.47 16.08 -3.76
N ARG A 103 17.96 17.18 -4.34
CA ARG A 103 18.81 18.30 -4.77
C ARG A 103 19.34 19.11 -3.59
N LEU A 104 18.51 19.37 -2.60
CA LEU A 104 18.95 20.08 -1.40
C LEU A 104 19.95 19.24 -0.59
N GLU A 105 19.79 17.92 -0.56
CA GLU A 105 20.74 17.01 0.08
C GLU A 105 22.14 17.10 -0.55
N GLN A 106 22.22 17.08 -1.89
CA GLN A 106 23.49 17.25 -2.58
C GLN A 106 24.14 18.61 -2.29
N ILE A 107 23.34 19.68 -2.16
CA ILE A 107 23.85 21.01 -1.80
C ILE A 107 24.32 21.04 -0.35
N ARG A 108 23.62 20.38 0.59
CA ARG A 108 24.00 20.27 2.01
C ARG A 108 25.37 19.60 2.16
N ASP A 109 25.58 18.51 1.42
CA ASP A 109 26.74 17.62 1.55
C ASP A 109 27.93 18.02 0.66
N ASP A 110 27.75 18.95 -0.28
CA ASP A 110 28.84 19.47 -1.11
C ASP A 110 29.78 20.37 -0.28
N THR A 111 31.00 19.89 -0.04
CA THR A 111 32.05 20.62 0.67
C THR A 111 32.56 21.86 -0.08
N HIS A 112 32.25 21.98 -1.38
CA HIS A 112 32.59 23.13 -2.21
C HIS A 112 31.45 24.16 -2.33
N ALA A 113 30.24 23.83 -1.87
CA ALA A 113 29.13 24.77 -1.86
C ALA A 113 29.36 25.87 -0.81
N SER A 114 28.86 27.09 -1.10
CA SER A 114 28.97 28.21 -0.17
C SER A 114 28.28 27.87 1.16
N GLY A 115 28.84 28.34 2.28
CA GLY A 115 28.25 28.11 3.61
C GLY A 115 26.77 28.54 3.67
N THR A 116 26.44 29.68 3.06
CA THR A 116 25.08 30.21 2.96
C THR A 116 24.14 29.29 2.18
N SER A 117 24.60 28.70 1.07
CA SER A 117 23.81 27.74 0.28
C SER A 117 23.57 26.45 1.06
N ARG A 118 24.60 25.95 1.77
CA ARG A 118 24.49 24.78 2.64
C ARG A 118 23.50 25.01 3.78
N PHE A 119 23.60 26.15 4.48
CA PHE A 119 22.68 26.51 5.56
C PHE A 119 21.23 26.65 5.07
N LYS A 120 21.00 27.28 3.91
CA LYS A 120 19.66 27.38 3.31
C LYS A 120 19.11 26.00 2.90
N ALA A 121 19.98 25.12 2.39
CA ALA A 121 19.58 23.75 2.07
C ALA A 121 19.24 22.95 3.33
N ILE A 122 20.01 23.07 4.41
CA ILE A 122 19.70 22.47 5.72
C ILE A 122 18.34 22.96 6.22
N ALA A 123 18.13 24.28 6.30
CA ALA A 123 16.88 24.86 6.77
C ALA A 123 15.67 24.50 5.89
N ALA A 124 15.87 24.29 4.58
CA ALA A 124 14.83 23.83 3.67
C ALA A 124 14.55 22.32 3.83
N LEU A 125 15.58 21.49 4.05
CA LEU A 125 15.45 20.07 4.35
C LEU A 125 14.77 19.82 5.70
N GLU A 126 15.09 20.62 6.72
CA GLU A 126 14.41 20.58 8.03
C GLU A 126 12.91 20.86 7.91
N LYS A 127 12.50 21.68 6.93
CA LYS A 127 11.09 21.95 6.61
C LYS A 127 10.46 20.88 5.73
N LEU A 128 11.26 20.12 4.98
CA LEU A 128 10.83 19.04 4.10
C LEU A 128 10.99 17.70 4.82
N VAL A 129 10.03 17.33 5.68
CA VAL A 129 10.04 16.02 6.36
C VAL A 129 10.03 14.90 5.31
N ASP A 130 10.94 13.93 5.40
CA ASP A 130 10.84 12.67 4.65
C ASP A 130 9.67 11.88 5.25
N PRO A 131 8.59 11.64 4.49
CA PRO A 131 7.46 10.85 4.97
C PRO A 131 7.81 9.46 5.50
N ALA A 132 8.82 8.82 4.91
CA ALA A 132 9.26 7.49 5.29
C ALA A 132 10.08 7.49 6.58
N ALA A 133 10.49 8.66 7.07
CA ALA A 133 11.17 8.87 8.34
C ALA A 133 10.30 9.60 9.38
N ASP A 134 9.03 9.90 9.06
CA ASP A 134 8.07 10.42 10.04
C ASP A 134 7.66 9.27 10.98
N VAL A 135 8.50 9.09 12.01
CA VAL A 135 8.36 8.06 13.03
C VAL A 135 6.98 8.14 13.72
N ASN A 136 6.43 9.34 13.87
CA ASN A 136 5.12 9.55 14.48
C ASN A 136 3.99 9.03 13.58
N LEU A 137 4.07 9.34 12.28
CA LEU A 137 3.13 8.82 11.29
C LEU A 137 3.19 7.29 11.19
N ILE A 138 4.40 6.73 11.18
CA ILE A 138 4.60 5.28 11.17
C ILE A 138 3.98 4.66 12.42
N PHE A 139 4.26 5.17 13.62
CA PHE A 139 3.68 4.64 14.85
C PHE A 139 2.17 4.83 14.92
N MET A 140 1.60 5.89 14.34
CA MET A 140 0.16 6.06 14.22
C MET A 140 -0.45 4.95 13.34
N TRP A 141 0.19 4.59 12.23
CA TRP A 141 -0.28 3.47 11.40
C TRP A 141 -0.10 2.12 12.08
N VAL A 142 1.02 1.90 12.77
CA VAL A 142 1.22 0.69 13.58
C VAL A 142 0.14 0.59 14.66
N ASP A 143 -0.18 1.69 15.36
CA ASP A 143 -1.27 1.74 16.34
C ASP A 143 -2.62 1.35 15.71
N MET A 144 -2.93 1.87 14.53
CA MET A 144 -4.16 1.52 13.81
C MET A 144 -4.22 0.05 13.40
N LEU A 145 -3.15 -0.49 12.83
CA LEU A 145 -3.06 -1.92 12.46
C LEU A 145 -3.17 -2.81 13.71
N TRP A 146 -2.57 -2.37 14.81
CA TRP A 146 -2.65 -3.04 16.10
C TRP A 146 -4.09 -3.11 16.62
N ARG A 147 -4.78 -1.97 16.64
CA ARG A 147 -6.20 -1.89 17.05
C ARG A 147 -7.10 -2.70 16.11
N ALA A 148 -6.85 -2.68 14.80
CA ALA A 148 -7.60 -3.46 13.83
C ALA A 148 -7.49 -4.97 14.08
N ALA A 149 -6.28 -5.44 14.35
CA ALA A 149 -6.06 -6.83 14.70
C ALA A 149 -6.76 -7.22 16.02
N MET A 150 -6.87 -6.31 16.99
CA MET A 150 -7.64 -6.50 18.24
C MET A 150 -9.18 -6.43 18.06
N ALA A 151 -9.65 -5.74 17.03
CA ALA A 151 -11.07 -5.60 16.68
C ALA A 151 -11.61 -6.79 15.85
N HIS A 152 -10.72 -7.66 15.37
CA HIS A 152 -11.10 -8.90 14.70
C HIS A 152 -11.65 -9.93 15.71
N CYS A 153 -12.48 -10.87 15.26
CA CYS A 153 -13.17 -11.78 16.16
C CYS A 153 -12.15 -12.63 16.98
N PRO A 154 -12.30 -12.73 18.31
CA PRO A 154 -11.41 -13.50 19.18
C PRO A 154 -11.25 -14.98 18.78
N CYS A 155 -12.25 -15.53 18.09
CA CYS A 155 -12.26 -16.92 17.64
C CYS A 155 -11.33 -17.19 16.45
N CYS A 156 -11.05 -16.19 15.62
CA CYS A 156 -10.16 -16.31 14.45
C CYS A 156 -8.69 -16.39 14.85
N HIS A 157 -8.35 -15.83 16.01
CA HIS A 157 -6.98 -15.77 16.54
C HIS A 157 -6.95 -16.31 17.97
N LYS A 158 -7.27 -17.60 18.15
CA LYS A 158 -6.93 -18.33 19.39
C LYS A 158 -5.43 -18.29 19.74
N THR A 159 -4.57 -17.71 18.90
CA THR A 159 -3.12 -17.91 18.95
C THR A 159 -2.28 -16.69 19.28
N PHE A 160 -2.76 -15.45 19.21
CA PHE A 160 -1.91 -14.30 19.54
C PHE A 160 -2.70 -13.23 20.31
N PRO A 161 -2.65 -13.22 21.65
CA PRO A 161 -3.26 -12.15 22.42
C PRO A 161 -2.40 -10.90 22.28
N LEU A 162 -2.57 -10.17 21.17
CA LEU A 162 -1.82 -8.94 20.87
C LEU A 162 -1.85 -7.95 22.04
N ARG A 163 -2.95 -7.93 22.81
CA ARG A 163 -3.08 -7.16 24.06
C ARG A 163 -2.00 -7.42 25.12
N PHE A 164 -1.34 -8.59 25.09
CA PHE A 164 -0.29 -8.95 26.04
C PHE A 164 1.12 -8.75 25.47
N ILE A 165 1.24 -8.35 24.21
CA ILE A 165 2.53 -8.05 23.61
C ILE A 165 2.86 -6.60 23.93
N LYS A 166 3.88 -6.43 24.76
CA LYS A 166 4.40 -5.10 25.10
C LYS A 166 5.28 -4.61 23.95
N ASN A 167 4.92 -3.47 23.37
CA ASN A 167 5.80 -2.75 22.45
C ASN A 167 6.16 -1.41 23.10
N PRO A 168 7.27 -1.35 23.86
CA PRO A 168 7.61 -0.17 24.67
C PRO A 168 7.78 1.09 23.83
N LYS A 169 8.18 0.97 22.56
CA LYS A 169 8.29 2.12 21.66
C LYS A 169 6.92 2.66 21.24
N LEU A 170 5.97 1.77 20.96
CA LEU A 170 4.59 2.16 20.64
C LEU A 170 3.89 2.75 21.87
N ASP A 171 4.13 2.19 23.06
CA ASP A 171 3.58 2.70 24.31
C ASP A 171 4.15 4.09 24.65
N GLN A 172 5.46 4.28 24.51
CA GLN A 172 6.09 5.60 24.66
C GLN A 172 5.50 6.61 23.67
N PHE A 173 5.39 6.25 22.39
CA PHE A 173 4.78 7.11 21.38
C PHE A 173 3.35 7.53 21.78
N ARG A 174 2.51 6.58 22.24
CA ARG A 174 1.14 6.88 22.68
C ARG A 174 1.12 7.89 23.82
N GLU A 175 2.05 7.78 24.77
CA GLU A 175 2.20 8.75 25.86
C GLU A 175 2.65 10.12 25.32
N ASP A 176 3.65 10.15 24.43
CA ASP A 176 4.20 11.38 23.84
C ASP A 176 3.16 12.20 23.05
N VAL A 177 2.26 11.52 22.33
CA VAL A 177 1.19 12.17 21.55
C VAL A 177 -0.16 12.23 22.28
N ALA A 178 -0.18 11.91 23.57
CA ALA A 178 -1.39 11.85 24.40
C ALA A 178 -2.52 11.00 23.79
N LEU A 179 -2.18 9.93 23.07
CA LEU A 179 -3.16 8.97 22.59
C LEU A 179 -3.69 8.15 23.78
N PRO A 180 -5.01 7.85 23.80
CA PRO A 180 -5.55 6.97 24.82
C PRO A 180 -4.83 5.62 24.75
N LYS A 181 -4.31 5.17 25.90
CA LYS A 181 -3.87 3.78 26.07
C LYS A 181 -5.00 2.86 25.63
N ASP A 182 -4.66 1.63 25.25
CA ASP A 182 -5.67 0.61 24.93
C ASP A 182 -6.53 0.37 26.18
N ALA A 183 -7.63 1.12 26.29
CA ALA A 183 -8.61 0.89 27.32
C ALA A 183 -9.18 -0.50 27.08
N PRO A 184 -9.41 -1.30 28.13
CA PRO A 184 -10.19 -2.52 28.01
C PRO A 184 -11.58 -2.11 27.50
N THR A 185 -11.76 -2.26 26.19
CA THR A 185 -13.05 -2.03 25.53
C THR A 185 -13.93 -3.23 25.85
N GLU A 186 -15.08 -2.93 26.44
CA GLU A 186 -16.03 -3.93 26.92
C GLU A 186 -16.62 -4.74 25.76
N THR A 187 -16.83 -4.09 24.60
CA THR A 187 -17.50 -4.72 23.46
C THR A 187 -16.65 -4.75 22.18
N LEU A 188 -16.98 -5.71 21.31
CA LEU A 188 -16.41 -5.83 19.96
C LEU A 188 -16.75 -4.62 19.07
N PHE A 189 -17.91 -4.01 19.32
CA PHE A 189 -18.39 -2.84 18.61
C PHE A 189 -17.49 -1.63 18.87
N ASP A 190 -17.20 -1.33 20.14
CA ASP A 190 -16.38 -0.17 20.52
C ASP A 190 -15.01 -0.22 19.85
N ARG A 191 -14.39 -1.41 19.80
CA ARG A 191 -13.12 -1.62 19.11
C ARG A 191 -13.19 -1.28 17.63
N ARG A 192 -14.22 -1.75 16.94
CA ARG A 192 -14.43 -1.46 15.52
C ARG A 192 -14.64 0.03 15.30
N MET A 193 -15.40 0.68 16.19
CA MET A 193 -15.68 2.12 16.11
C MET A 193 -14.42 2.98 16.20
N THR A 194 -13.43 2.62 17.02
CA THR A 194 -12.17 3.38 17.10
C THR A 194 -11.46 3.55 15.75
N ILE A 195 -11.62 2.58 14.84
CA ILE A 195 -11.03 2.59 13.49
C ILE A 195 -11.96 3.29 12.52
N LEU A 196 -13.25 2.98 12.57
CA LEU A 196 -14.25 3.54 11.66
C LEU A 196 -14.42 5.05 11.84
N GLU A 197 -14.37 5.57 13.06
CA GLU A 197 -14.45 7.01 13.32
C GLU A 197 -13.26 7.78 12.75
N LYS A 198 -12.07 7.17 12.72
CA LYS A 198 -10.89 7.76 12.07
C LYS A 198 -10.99 7.70 10.54
N ALA A 199 -11.68 6.69 10.01
CA ALA A 199 -11.78 6.45 8.58
C ALA A 199 -12.93 7.21 7.90
N ASP A 200 -13.98 7.56 8.66
CA ASP A 200 -15.13 8.30 8.15
C ASP A 200 -15.62 9.35 9.16
N ASN A 201 -15.05 10.55 9.06
CA ASN A 201 -15.38 11.69 9.92
C ASN A 201 -16.86 12.14 9.83
N ARG A 202 -17.65 11.59 8.92
CA ARG A 202 -18.95 12.16 8.54
C ARG A 202 -20.13 11.59 9.30
N LYS A 203 -20.11 10.34 9.78
CA LYS A 203 -21.33 9.68 10.26
C LYS A 203 -21.08 8.62 11.34
N ARG A 204 -21.90 8.65 12.38
CA ARG A 204 -22.12 7.47 13.24
C ARG A 204 -22.89 6.40 12.44
N PRO A 205 -22.61 5.10 12.63
CA PRO A 205 -23.34 4.04 11.95
C PRO A 205 -24.84 4.10 12.28
N HIS A 206 -25.67 3.77 11.31
CA HIS A 206 -27.11 3.59 11.54
C HIS A 206 -27.36 2.46 12.55
N PRO A 207 -28.40 2.49 13.40
CA PRO A 207 -28.68 1.40 14.34
C PRO A 207 -28.72 0.00 13.70
N GLY A 208 -29.23 -0.12 12.47
CA GLY A 208 -29.16 -1.37 11.72
C GLY A 208 -27.72 -1.84 11.43
N GLN A 209 -26.80 -0.92 11.13
CA GLN A 209 -25.38 -1.23 10.93
C GLN A 209 -24.69 -1.64 12.25
N VAL A 210 -25.07 -1.01 13.37
CA VAL A 210 -24.55 -1.33 14.70
C VAL A 210 -24.79 -2.81 15.05
N ILE A 211 -25.96 -3.36 14.69
CA ILE A 211 -26.28 -4.78 14.91
C ILE A 211 -25.23 -5.68 14.26
N ALA A 212 -24.92 -5.49 12.97
CA ALA A 212 -23.90 -6.29 12.29
C ALA A 212 -22.49 -6.01 12.82
N LEU A 213 -22.15 -4.75 13.09
CA LEU A 213 -20.86 -4.37 13.64
C LEU A 213 -20.65 -4.90 15.07
N SER A 214 -21.71 -5.24 15.80
CA SER A 214 -21.64 -5.84 17.14
C SER A 214 -21.65 -7.37 17.10
N ALA A 215 -22.15 -7.95 16.01
CA ALA A 215 -22.37 -9.38 15.86
C ALA A 215 -21.08 -10.20 16.11
N PRO A 216 -21.08 -11.15 17.07
CA PRO A 216 -20.00 -12.12 17.25
C PRO A 216 -20.06 -13.29 16.26
N GLU A 217 -21.19 -13.47 15.56
CA GLU A 217 -21.44 -14.61 14.67
C GLU A 217 -20.45 -14.69 13.52
N ARG A 218 -20.03 -15.90 13.18
CA ARG A 218 -19.15 -16.14 12.03
C ARG A 218 -19.79 -15.74 10.72
N ASN A 219 -21.10 -15.90 10.58
CA ASN A 219 -21.82 -15.51 9.37
C ASN A 219 -22.83 -14.42 9.70
N ILE A 220 -22.93 -13.40 8.85
CA ILE A 220 -23.96 -12.37 8.95
C ILE A 220 -24.71 -12.29 7.64
N ALA A 221 -26.03 -12.30 7.68
CA ALA A 221 -26.91 -11.99 6.55
C ALA A 221 -27.81 -10.80 6.93
N GLY A 222 -27.48 -9.62 6.38
CA GLY A 222 -28.27 -8.39 6.56
C GLY A 222 -29.02 -8.04 5.27
N LEU A 223 -30.33 -7.91 5.35
CA LEU A 223 -31.18 -7.57 4.21
C LEU A 223 -31.83 -6.21 4.41
N GLY A 224 -31.93 -5.39 3.37
CA GLY A 224 -32.59 -4.09 3.50
C GLY A 224 -32.93 -3.46 2.17
N ALA A 225 -33.86 -2.50 2.20
CA ALA A 225 -34.28 -1.74 1.02
C ALA A 225 -33.10 -1.02 0.34
N ALA A 226 -33.25 -0.64 -0.93
CA ALA A 226 -32.25 0.21 -1.58
C ALA A 226 -31.93 1.45 -0.72
N GLN A 227 -30.69 1.92 -0.78
CA GLN A 227 -30.21 3.09 -0.02
C GLN A 227 -30.14 2.95 1.52
N SER A 228 -30.43 1.79 2.11
CA SER A 228 -30.31 1.56 3.58
C SER A 228 -28.86 1.47 4.12
N GLY A 229 -27.86 1.95 3.39
CA GLY A 229 -26.46 1.95 3.84
C GLY A 229 -25.74 0.58 3.82
N LYS A 230 -26.26 -0.40 3.07
CA LYS A 230 -25.66 -1.75 2.96
C LYS A 230 -24.25 -1.77 2.38
N SER A 231 -24.05 -1.08 1.25
CA SER A 231 -22.74 -0.97 0.60
C SER A 231 -21.71 -0.30 1.51
N LEU A 232 -22.12 0.76 2.21
CA LEU A 232 -21.26 1.43 3.19
C LEU A 232 -20.84 0.46 4.31
N LEU A 233 -21.79 -0.30 4.86
CA LEU A 233 -21.50 -1.31 5.88
C LEU A 233 -20.57 -2.41 5.37
N LEU A 234 -20.75 -2.85 4.12
CA LEU A 234 -19.88 -3.84 3.50
C LEU A 234 -18.44 -3.32 3.36
N ALA A 235 -18.29 -2.05 2.96
CA ALA A 235 -17.00 -1.38 2.89
C ALA A 235 -16.36 -1.18 4.28
N GLN A 236 -17.15 -0.93 5.33
CA GLN A 236 -16.64 -0.87 6.71
C GLN A 236 -16.05 -2.23 7.13
N PHE A 237 -16.71 -3.34 6.82
CA PHE A 237 -16.13 -4.67 7.05
C PHE A 237 -14.90 -4.93 6.17
N ALA A 238 -14.91 -4.48 4.92
CA ALA A 238 -13.73 -4.57 4.04
C ALA A 238 -12.54 -3.84 4.65
N LEU A 239 -12.73 -2.63 5.15
CA LEU A 239 -11.68 -1.87 5.82
C LEU A 239 -11.15 -2.60 7.06
N LEU A 240 -12.05 -3.01 7.96
CA LEU A 240 -11.68 -3.70 9.20
C LEU A 240 -10.91 -4.98 8.92
N GLY A 241 -11.30 -5.74 7.90
CA GLY A 241 -10.54 -6.90 7.44
C GLY A 241 -9.20 -6.50 6.81
N PHE A 242 -9.20 -5.53 5.91
CA PHE A 242 -8.03 -5.17 5.11
C PHE A 242 -6.89 -4.60 5.96
N MET A 243 -7.22 -4.03 7.12
CA MET A 243 -6.27 -3.55 8.12
C MET A 243 -5.58 -4.67 8.94
N ILE A 244 -5.96 -5.94 8.75
CA ILE A 244 -5.35 -7.07 9.47
C ILE A 244 -4.21 -7.64 8.63
N PRO A 245 -2.95 -7.67 9.11
CA PRO A 245 -1.81 -8.19 8.34
C PRO A 245 -2.01 -9.58 7.75
N GLY A 246 -1.66 -9.74 6.47
CA GLY A 246 -1.60 -11.04 5.78
C GLY A 246 -2.93 -11.72 5.46
N VAL A 247 -4.07 -11.06 5.66
CA VAL A 247 -5.39 -11.67 5.38
C VAL A 247 -5.78 -11.58 3.91
N GLU A 248 -6.53 -12.57 3.44
CA GLU A 248 -7.16 -12.57 2.13
C GLU A 248 -8.67 -12.31 2.24
N ILE A 249 -9.13 -11.32 1.47
CA ILE A 249 -10.50 -10.79 1.50
C ILE A 249 -11.08 -10.81 0.10
N TRP A 250 -12.29 -11.34 -0.06
CA TRP A 250 -13.00 -11.27 -1.32
C TRP A 250 -14.24 -10.40 -1.18
N ILE A 251 -14.41 -9.45 -2.11
CA ILE A 251 -15.71 -8.84 -2.38
C ILE A 251 -16.31 -9.58 -3.57
N LEU A 252 -17.36 -10.34 -3.30
CA LEU A 252 -18.07 -11.16 -4.27
C LEU A 252 -19.39 -10.51 -4.63
N ALA A 253 -19.70 -10.42 -5.92
CA ALA A 253 -21.02 -10.07 -6.41
C ALA A 253 -21.38 -10.93 -7.62
N ARG A 254 -22.57 -10.69 -8.21
CA ARG A 254 -23.00 -11.37 -9.44
C ARG A 254 -22.01 -11.17 -10.60
N VAL A 255 -21.43 -9.96 -10.72
CA VAL A 255 -20.47 -9.56 -11.76
C VAL A 255 -19.38 -8.68 -11.16
N TYR A 256 -18.21 -8.60 -11.81
CA TYR A 256 -17.06 -7.83 -11.32
C TYR A 256 -17.36 -6.35 -11.09
N SER A 257 -18.04 -5.70 -12.04
CA SER A 257 -18.40 -4.29 -11.94
C SER A 257 -19.27 -3.95 -10.72
N ALA A 258 -20.15 -4.87 -10.29
CA ALA A 258 -20.96 -4.68 -9.09
C ALA A 258 -20.12 -4.75 -7.81
N ALA A 259 -19.19 -5.71 -7.73
CA ALA A 259 -18.29 -5.83 -6.59
C ALA A 259 -17.24 -4.70 -6.56
N ALA A 260 -16.78 -4.21 -7.72
CA ALA A 260 -15.82 -3.11 -7.81
C ALA A 260 -16.38 -1.79 -7.24
N ARG A 261 -17.69 -1.54 -7.36
CA ARG A 261 -18.33 -0.36 -6.76
C ARG A 261 -18.20 -0.32 -5.23
N GLU A 262 -18.19 -1.48 -4.58
CA GLU A 262 -17.99 -1.56 -3.12
C GLU A 262 -16.58 -1.15 -2.72
N VAL A 263 -15.58 -1.36 -3.60
CA VAL A 263 -14.21 -0.93 -3.39
C VAL A 263 -14.06 0.60 -3.40
N GLU A 264 -14.92 1.33 -4.12
CA GLU A 264 -14.87 2.81 -4.12
C GLU A 264 -15.11 3.42 -2.74
N TYR A 265 -15.94 2.78 -1.91
CA TYR A 265 -16.12 3.20 -0.51
C TYR A 265 -14.89 2.88 0.34
N LEU A 266 -14.29 1.70 0.14
CA LEU A 266 -13.05 1.34 0.80
C LEU A 266 -11.91 2.30 0.43
N ASP A 267 -11.77 2.67 -0.84
CA ASP A 267 -10.77 3.64 -1.29
C ASP A 267 -10.92 4.98 -0.57
N LYS A 268 -12.17 5.44 -0.33
CA LYS A 268 -12.42 6.66 0.43
C LYS A 268 -11.91 6.52 1.87
N PHE A 269 -12.17 5.40 2.53
CA PHE A 269 -11.67 5.14 3.89
C PHE A 269 -10.15 5.08 3.94
N LEU A 270 -9.53 4.35 3.00
CA LEU A 270 -8.08 4.24 2.92
C LEU A 270 -7.44 5.59 2.64
N ASN A 271 -8.02 6.40 1.76
CA ASN A 271 -7.56 7.76 1.54
C ASN A 271 -7.72 8.64 2.77
N THR A 272 -8.84 8.58 3.49
CA THR A 272 -8.99 9.35 4.74
C THR A 272 -7.94 8.95 5.79
N LEU A 273 -7.65 7.66 5.94
CA LEU A 273 -6.71 7.14 6.93
C LEU A 273 -5.24 7.36 6.58
N PHE A 274 -4.90 7.26 5.30
CA PHE A 274 -3.51 7.17 4.85
C PHE A 274 -3.07 8.30 3.93
N PHE A 275 -3.92 9.29 3.66
CA PHE A 275 -3.55 10.43 2.82
C PHE A 275 -2.32 11.19 3.39
N PRO A 276 -1.37 11.61 2.54
CA PRO A 276 -1.29 11.41 1.08
C PRO A 276 -0.66 10.07 0.63
N TYR A 277 -0.26 9.21 1.57
CA TYR A 277 0.56 8.02 1.34
C TYR A 277 -0.18 6.75 0.93
N THR A 278 -1.49 6.81 0.69
CA THR A 278 -2.30 5.64 0.30
C THR A 278 -1.66 4.85 -0.85
N LYS A 279 -1.14 5.53 -1.89
CA LYS A 279 -0.51 4.90 -3.05
C LYS A 279 0.80 4.17 -2.72
N HIS A 280 1.50 4.59 -1.67
CA HIS A 280 2.72 3.93 -1.20
C HIS A 280 2.41 2.71 -0.34
N LEU A 281 1.28 2.74 0.38
CA LEU A 281 0.87 1.69 1.30
C LEU A 281 -0.01 0.62 0.64
N VAL A 282 -0.72 0.98 -0.42
CA VAL A 282 -1.69 0.12 -1.10
C VAL A 282 -1.44 0.14 -2.60
N THR A 283 -1.13 -1.02 -3.16
CA THR A 283 -0.99 -1.25 -4.60
C THR A 283 -2.33 -1.68 -5.17
N ARG A 284 -2.84 -0.94 -6.14
CA ARG A 284 -4.04 -1.29 -6.91
C ARG A 284 -3.63 -1.94 -8.23
N ARG A 285 -4.15 -3.14 -8.52
CA ARG A 285 -3.97 -3.83 -9.80
C ARG A 285 -5.33 -4.12 -10.42
N TRP A 286 -5.45 -3.81 -11.71
CA TRP A 286 -6.62 -4.12 -12.52
C TRP A 286 -6.20 -5.05 -13.67
N ASP A 287 -6.78 -6.23 -13.73
CA ASP A 287 -6.61 -7.12 -14.87
C ASP A 287 -7.71 -6.87 -15.89
N SER A 288 -7.36 -6.30 -17.04
CA SER A 288 -8.30 -5.98 -18.11
C SER A 288 -8.95 -7.19 -18.77
N LYS A 289 -8.33 -8.39 -18.66
CA LYS A 289 -8.89 -9.62 -19.26
C LYS A 289 -9.98 -10.22 -18.40
N THR A 290 -9.77 -10.20 -17.09
CA THR A 290 -10.69 -10.81 -16.12
C THR A 290 -11.62 -9.80 -15.46
N GLU A 291 -11.36 -8.50 -15.62
CA GLU A 291 -11.99 -7.41 -14.85
C GLU A 291 -11.76 -7.55 -13.33
N GLU A 292 -10.78 -8.35 -12.92
CA GLU A 292 -10.45 -8.54 -11.51
C GLU A 292 -9.67 -7.34 -10.98
N LEU A 293 -10.25 -6.67 -9.99
CA LEU A 293 -9.58 -5.64 -9.21
C LEU A 293 -8.94 -6.29 -7.97
N THR A 294 -7.66 -6.02 -7.77
CA THR A 294 -6.91 -6.43 -6.57
C THR A 294 -6.33 -5.21 -5.86
N LEU A 295 -6.49 -5.15 -4.54
CA LEU A 295 -5.77 -4.25 -3.65
C LEU A 295 -4.79 -5.07 -2.81
N GLU A 296 -3.53 -4.67 -2.79
CA GLU A 296 -2.47 -5.31 -2.01
C GLU A 296 -1.82 -4.27 -1.10
N SER A 297 -1.87 -4.49 0.21
CA SER A 297 -1.26 -3.60 1.19
C SER A 297 0.21 -3.95 1.46
N LYS A 298 0.98 -3.00 1.97
CA LYS A 298 2.37 -3.25 2.42
C LYS A 298 2.48 -4.20 3.60
N TRP A 299 1.40 -4.38 4.37
CA TRP A 299 1.31 -5.36 5.45
C TRP A 299 0.77 -6.73 4.98
N GLY A 300 0.73 -6.95 3.67
CA GLY A 300 0.47 -8.26 3.06
C GLY A 300 -1.00 -8.66 2.97
N SER A 301 -1.94 -7.82 3.38
CA SER A 301 -3.37 -8.06 3.17
C SER A 301 -3.72 -7.88 1.70
N VAL A 302 -4.54 -8.78 1.19
CA VAL A 302 -4.95 -8.80 -0.21
C VAL A 302 -6.48 -8.81 -0.28
N LEU A 303 -7.05 -7.81 -0.95
CA LEU A 303 -8.46 -7.76 -1.27
C LEU A 303 -8.67 -7.97 -2.77
N LYS A 304 -9.55 -8.90 -3.13
CA LYS A 304 -9.89 -9.20 -4.53
C LYS A 304 -11.37 -9.04 -4.79
N VAL A 305 -11.71 -8.44 -5.91
CA VAL A 305 -13.07 -8.41 -6.45
C VAL A 305 -13.30 -9.71 -7.20
N LYS A 306 -14.36 -10.43 -6.88
CA LYS A 306 -14.71 -11.71 -7.49
C LYS A 306 -16.11 -11.65 -8.10
N SER A 307 -16.26 -12.35 -9.23
CA SER A 307 -17.54 -12.51 -9.92
C SER A 307 -18.04 -13.93 -9.74
N ALA A 308 -19.30 -14.07 -9.32
CA ALA A 308 -19.96 -15.36 -9.21
C ALA A 308 -20.06 -16.11 -10.54
N LYS A 309 -20.00 -15.40 -11.69
CA LYS A 309 -19.96 -16.04 -13.02
C LYS A 309 -18.64 -16.74 -13.33
N ALA A 310 -17.57 -16.40 -12.61
CA ALA A 310 -16.23 -16.92 -12.84
C ALA A 310 -15.84 -17.93 -11.74
N LEU A 311 -16.57 -19.05 -11.62
CA LEU A 311 -16.36 -20.04 -10.54
C LEU A 311 -14.90 -20.51 -10.40
N GLY A 312 -14.15 -20.58 -11.51
CA GLY A 312 -12.73 -20.93 -11.50
C GLY A 312 -11.85 -19.96 -10.70
N SER A 313 -12.26 -18.69 -10.54
CA SER A 313 -11.51 -17.71 -9.73
C SER A 313 -11.80 -17.79 -8.22
N ILE A 314 -12.80 -18.59 -7.82
CA ILE A 314 -13.30 -18.76 -6.44
C ILE A 314 -12.77 -20.07 -5.81
N SER A 315 -12.19 -20.98 -6.60
CA SER A 315 -11.78 -22.32 -6.15
C SER A 315 -10.35 -22.42 -5.63
N GLY A 316 -9.51 -21.39 -5.79
CA GLY A 316 -8.06 -21.49 -5.59
C GLY A 316 -7.54 -21.26 -4.17
N GLN A 317 -8.01 -20.24 -3.46
CA GLN A 317 -7.32 -19.73 -2.26
C GLN A 317 -8.20 -19.76 -1.00
N ALA A 318 -7.58 -20.04 0.14
CA ALA A 318 -8.24 -19.98 1.44
C ALA A 318 -8.46 -18.53 1.86
N LEU A 319 -9.52 -18.27 2.61
CA LEU A 319 -10.03 -16.92 2.80
C LEU A 319 -10.37 -16.64 4.28
N GLU A 320 -10.07 -15.43 4.74
CA GLU A 320 -10.41 -14.94 6.07
C GLU A 320 -11.74 -14.19 6.08
N LEU A 321 -12.08 -13.48 5.00
CA LEU A 321 -13.30 -12.68 4.92
C LEU A 321 -13.92 -12.71 3.51
N ALA A 322 -15.16 -13.18 3.42
CA ALA A 322 -15.98 -13.07 2.20
C ALA A 322 -17.08 -12.04 2.43
N LEU A 323 -17.12 -11.02 1.58
CA LEU A 323 -18.12 -9.97 1.56
C LEU A 323 -18.97 -10.12 0.31
N VAL A 324 -20.22 -10.54 0.48
CA VAL A 324 -21.12 -10.85 -0.63
C VAL A 324 -22.12 -9.72 -0.81
N ALA A 325 -21.96 -8.95 -1.87
CA ALA A 325 -22.86 -7.88 -2.26
C ALA A 325 -24.02 -8.42 -3.10
N GLU A 326 -25.25 -8.02 -2.76
CA GLU A 326 -26.48 -8.45 -3.42
C GLU A 326 -26.60 -9.98 -3.53
N PRO A 327 -26.56 -10.70 -2.39
CA PRO A 327 -26.46 -12.16 -2.33
C PRO A 327 -27.67 -12.89 -2.92
N GLY A 328 -28.84 -12.26 -3.03
CA GLY A 328 -30.01 -12.86 -3.70
C GLY A 328 -29.77 -13.12 -5.20
N TRP A 329 -28.80 -12.42 -5.80
CA TRP A 329 -28.45 -12.54 -7.22
C TRP A 329 -27.24 -13.44 -7.51
N VAL A 330 -26.60 -13.95 -6.46
CA VAL A 330 -25.43 -14.83 -6.55
C VAL A 330 -25.92 -16.28 -6.52
N PRO A 331 -25.55 -17.14 -7.50
CA PRO A 331 -25.96 -18.54 -7.54
C PRO A 331 -25.65 -19.34 -6.25
N ASP A 332 -26.53 -20.30 -5.93
CA ASP A 332 -26.46 -21.12 -4.73
C ASP A 332 -25.20 -21.99 -4.63
N ASP A 333 -24.66 -22.44 -5.75
CA ASP A 333 -23.48 -23.32 -5.82
C ASP A 333 -22.21 -22.64 -5.30
N VAL A 334 -22.12 -21.32 -5.45
CA VAL A 334 -21.04 -20.48 -4.90
C VAL A 334 -20.90 -20.66 -3.39
N PHE A 335 -21.98 -21.00 -2.68
CA PHE A 335 -21.94 -21.33 -1.26
C PHE A 335 -20.90 -22.41 -0.93
N ASN A 336 -20.87 -23.50 -1.70
CA ASN A 336 -20.00 -24.63 -1.43
C ASN A 336 -18.54 -24.25 -1.68
N HIS A 337 -18.29 -23.46 -2.72
CA HIS A 337 -16.96 -22.92 -3.01
C HIS A 337 -16.46 -22.03 -1.86
N LEU A 338 -17.26 -21.04 -1.43
CA LEU A 338 -16.88 -20.18 -0.30
C LEU A 338 -16.68 -20.99 0.97
N ARG A 339 -17.63 -21.85 1.35
CA ARG A 339 -17.54 -22.67 2.57
C ARG A 339 -16.24 -23.48 2.61
N ALA A 340 -15.84 -24.09 1.49
CA ALA A 340 -14.59 -24.84 1.41
C ALA A 340 -13.37 -23.96 1.67
N ARG A 341 -13.33 -22.74 1.11
CA ARG A 341 -12.22 -21.78 1.30
C ARG A 341 -12.14 -21.18 2.70
N MET A 342 -13.28 -21.05 3.37
CA MET A 342 -13.36 -20.47 4.73
C MET A 342 -13.01 -21.47 5.83
N THR A 343 -13.02 -22.77 5.55
CA THR A 343 -12.91 -23.79 6.60
C THR A 343 -11.51 -23.82 7.23
N THR A 344 -10.46 -23.76 6.42
CA THR A 344 -9.07 -23.89 6.89
C THR A 344 -8.60 -22.69 7.70
N ARG A 345 -9.01 -21.48 7.31
CA ARG A 345 -8.61 -20.22 7.95
C ARG A 345 -9.65 -19.67 8.93
N LEU A 346 -10.69 -20.46 9.23
CA LEU A 346 -11.79 -20.02 10.08
C LEU A 346 -12.38 -18.69 9.60
N GLY A 347 -12.51 -18.49 8.29
CA GLY A 347 -12.95 -17.21 7.74
C GLY A 347 -14.42 -16.88 8.05
N ARG A 348 -14.78 -15.60 7.97
CA ARG A 348 -16.11 -15.02 8.23
C ARG A 348 -16.83 -14.59 6.94
N THR A 349 -18.12 -14.88 6.81
CA THR A 349 -18.91 -14.48 5.63
C THR A 349 -19.97 -13.44 5.99
N ILE A 350 -19.97 -12.33 5.26
CA ILE A 350 -20.92 -11.23 5.43
C ILE A 350 -21.70 -11.08 4.14
N LEU A 351 -23.03 -11.24 4.20
CA LEU A 351 -23.94 -11.14 3.07
C LEU A 351 -24.82 -9.92 3.28
N LEU A 352 -24.75 -8.93 2.39
CA LEU A 352 -25.54 -7.70 2.46
C LEU A 352 -26.19 -7.40 1.12
N GLY A 353 -27.51 -7.25 1.11
CA GLY A 353 -28.22 -6.83 -0.10
C GLY A 353 -29.73 -6.72 0.07
N THR A 354 -30.42 -6.67 -1.06
CA THR A 354 -31.89 -6.61 -1.08
C THR A 354 -32.51 -8.00 -0.91
N PRO A 355 -33.70 -8.12 -0.28
CA PRO A 355 -34.35 -9.41 -0.01
C PRO A 355 -35.02 -10.06 -1.25
N GLN A 356 -34.59 -9.73 -2.48
CA GLN A 356 -35.31 -10.12 -3.68
C GLN A 356 -35.13 -11.62 -3.97
N GLY A 357 -36.16 -12.41 -3.65
CA GLY A 357 -36.16 -13.86 -3.71
C GLY A 357 -35.18 -14.45 -2.71
N PHE A 358 -35.63 -15.22 -1.71
CA PHE A 358 -34.75 -15.99 -0.83
C PHE A 358 -34.02 -17.14 -1.57
N GLY A 359 -33.66 -16.95 -2.83
CA GLY A 359 -32.82 -17.83 -3.62
C GLY A 359 -31.35 -17.43 -3.53
N GLY A 360 -30.54 -17.99 -4.42
CA GLY A 360 -29.12 -17.72 -4.45
C GLY A 360 -28.39 -18.30 -3.24
N ILE A 361 -27.16 -17.83 -3.08
CA ILE A 361 -26.33 -18.13 -1.92
C ILE A 361 -27.01 -17.74 -0.60
N LEU A 362 -27.87 -16.70 -0.60
CA LEU A 362 -28.62 -16.28 0.58
C LEU A 362 -29.58 -17.35 1.07
N GLY A 363 -30.38 -17.92 0.16
CA GLY A 363 -31.31 -19.01 0.47
C GLY A 363 -30.60 -20.18 1.12
N ARG A 364 -29.48 -20.60 0.52
CA ARG A 364 -28.65 -21.69 1.05
C ARG A 364 -27.99 -21.36 2.38
N PHE A 365 -27.55 -20.12 2.58
CA PHE A 365 -26.98 -19.66 3.85
C PHE A 365 -28.00 -19.68 4.99
N VAL A 366 -29.21 -19.18 4.75
CA VAL A 366 -30.25 -19.07 5.77
C VAL A 366 -30.88 -20.44 6.06
N ASN A 367 -31.03 -21.28 5.05
CA ASN A 367 -31.80 -22.52 5.12
C ASN A 367 -30.93 -23.78 5.26
N MET A 368 -29.81 -23.69 5.99
CA MET A 368 -28.94 -24.85 6.18
C MET A 368 -29.71 -26.01 6.83
N VAL A 369 -29.52 -27.19 6.25
CA VAL A 369 -30.02 -28.46 6.80
C VAL A 369 -28.99 -28.96 7.81
N GLY A 370 -29.38 -28.99 9.07
CA GLY A 370 -28.65 -29.62 10.16
C GLY A 370 -29.16 -31.03 10.44
N ARG A 371 -28.68 -31.63 11.54
CA ARG A 371 -29.23 -32.86 12.09
C ARG A 371 -29.79 -32.59 13.48
N ASP A 372 -30.93 -33.18 13.81
CA ASP A 372 -31.47 -33.17 15.16
C ASP A 372 -30.67 -34.11 16.10
N GLU A 373 -31.04 -34.16 17.38
CA GLU A 373 -30.42 -35.04 18.38
C GLU A 373 -30.48 -36.53 18.00
N LYS A 374 -31.41 -36.90 17.13
CA LYS A 374 -31.62 -38.27 16.62
C LYS A 374 -30.92 -38.50 15.28
N GLY A 375 -30.11 -37.54 14.82
CA GLY A 375 -29.35 -37.62 13.57
C GLY A 375 -30.17 -37.39 12.30
N ARG A 376 -31.45 -37.00 12.40
CA ARG A 376 -32.34 -36.77 11.25
C ARG A 376 -32.12 -35.39 10.67
N ALA A 377 -32.18 -35.28 9.34
CA ALA A 377 -32.09 -34.00 8.66
C ALA A 377 -33.24 -33.07 9.08
N ARG A 378 -32.91 -31.89 9.60
CA ARG A 378 -33.88 -30.83 9.93
C ARG A 378 -33.33 -29.48 9.47
N ARG A 379 -34.21 -28.61 8.99
CA ARG A 379 -33.87 -27.21 8.73
C ARG A 379 -33.71 -26.48 10.07
N VAL A 380 -32.55 -25.88 10.30
CA VAL A 380 -32.29 -25.12 11.53
C VAL A 380 -32.65 -23.66 11.27
N PRO A 381 -33.66 -23.09 11.97
CA PRO A 381 -34.01 -21.68 11.87
C PRO A 381 -32.80 -20.77 12.16
N ALA A 382 -32.79 -19.57 11.59
CA ALA A 382 -31.68 -18.62 11.81
C ALA A 382 -31.54 -18.21 13.29
N GLU A 383 -32.64 -18.15 14.04
CA GLU A 383 -32.68 -17.79 15.47
C GLU A 383 -31.92 -18.81 16.35
N GLU A 384 -32.07 -20.11 16.03
CA GLU A 384 -31.35 -21.22 16.69
C GLU A 384 -29.86 -21.26 16.30
N ARG A 385 -29.43 -20.46 15.32
CA ARG A 385 -28.04 -20.42 14.82
C ARG A 385 -27.22 -19.27 15.38
N THR A 386 -27.73 -18.56 16.38
CA THR A 386 -26.97 -17.51 17.07
C THR A 386 -26.07 -18.10 18.15
N ILE A 387 -24.99 -17.41 18.49
CA ILE A 387 -24.10 -17.85 19.59
C ILE A 387 -24.85 -17.80 20.92
N ALA A 388 -25.73 -16.81 21.09
CA ALA A 388 -26.60 -16.68 22.26
C ALA A 388 -27.54 -17.90 22.43
N ALA A 389 -27.96 -18.54 21.34
CA ALA A 389 -28.73 -19.78 21.35
C ALA A 389 -27.87 -21.05 21.56
N GLY A 390 -26.57 -20.91 21.87
CA GLY A 390 -25.65 -22.03 22.06
C GLY A 390 -25.07 -22.60 20.75
N CYS A 391 -25.31 -21.94 19.61
CA CYS A 391 -24.78 -22.41 18.33
C CYS A 391 -23.23 -22.27 18.29
N PRO A 392 -22.49 -23.33 17.91
CA PRO A 392 -21.05 -23.24 17.75
C PRO A 392 -20.63 -22.17 16.73
N TRP A 393 -19.56 -21.44 17.04
CA TRP A 393 -19.12 -20.31 16.23
C TRP A 393 -18.94 -20.65 14.74
N ASN A 394 -18.36 -21.82 14.42
CA ASN A 394 -18.08 -22.26 13.06
C ASN A 394 -19.33 -22.37 12.14
N VAL A 395 -20.52 -22.48 12.71
CA VAL A 395 -21.80 -22.57 11.97
C VAL A 395 -22.79 -21.44 12.31
N SER A 396 -22.41 -20.58 13.26
CA SER A 396 -23.23 -19.47 13.73
C SER A 396 -23.61 -18.49 12.61
N LEU A 397 -24.83 -17.97 12.67
CA LEU A 397 -25.42 -17.04 11.70
C LEU A 397 -26.27 -16.00 12.43
N LEU A 398 -26.03 -14.73 12.13
CA LEU A 398 -26.95 -13.65 12.42
C LEU A 398 -27.73 -13.29 11.15
N LYS A 399 -29.05 -13.42 11.17
CA LYS A 399 -29.95 -12.90 10.13
C LYS A 399 -30.69 -11.70 10.67
N TYR A 400 -30.66 -10.57 9.98
CA TYR A 400 -31.38 -9.37 10.41
C TYR A 400 -31.81 -8.47 9.23
N SER A 401 -32.69 -7.51 9.52
CA SER A 401 -33.14 -6.48 8.57
C SER A 401 -32.48 -5.14 8.86
N LEU A 402 -31.90 -4.51 7.84
CA LEU A 402 -31.48 -3.11 7.87
C LEU A 402 -32.70 -2.26 7.52
N ASN A 403 -33.33 -1.71 8.56
CA ASN A 403 -34.33 -0.67 8.37
C ASN A 403 -33.62 0.60 7.85
N PRO A 404 -34.17 1.25 6.81
CA PRO A 404 -33.59 2.44 6.19
C PRO A 404 -33.59 3.66 7.11
#